data_AF-A0A7S2JK47-F1
#
_entry.id   AF-A0A7S2JK47-F1
#
_cell.length_a   1.000
_cell.length_b   1.000
_cell.length_c   1.000
_cell.angle_alpha   90.00
_cell.angle_beta   90.00
_cell.angle_gamma   90.00
#
_symmetry.space_group_name_H-M   'P 1'
#
loop_
_entity.id
_entity.type
_entity.pdbx_description
1 polymer ?
#
loop_
_entity_poly.entity_id
_entity_poly.type
_entity_poly.pdbx_seq_one_letter_code
_entity_poly.pdbx_strand_id
1 'polypeptide(L)'
;MARLLGASPVSPKQGGEHAGQDVEEGQADRKPLLPKKDDFVIGEAESGARAAIGQLFGRKYNAAFADDAELAVRAAFVVVLVGLPFLIPVGTFPRLDALMKAGVYTHGAIIFFIYNLYKTIGETIMNVVCGFRGTLLAVVNTWMMYWLFPQGVTESTPDYVFWAGVANGVLFISAMLVLNWQMSTTIFAVSNFVFFWMSFLQP
;
A
#
# COMPACT_ATOMS: atom_id res chain seq x y z
N MET A 1 42.85 -19.62 35.78
CA MET A 1 43.88 -20.68 35.78
C MET A 1 43.50 -21.68 34.69
N ALA A 2 44.37 -21.77 33.68
CA ALA A 2 44.43 -22.62 32.48
C ALA A 2 43.51 -23.86 32.29
N ARG A 3 42.96 -23.99 31.07
CA ARG A 3 43.18 -25.08 30.06
C ARG A 3 42.10 -24.95 28.95
N LEU A 4 42.36 -24.43 27.75
CA LEU A 4 43.06 -24.98 26.56
C LEU A 4 42.46 -26.27 25.95
N LEU A 5 42.14 -26.14 24.64
CA LEU A 5 42.06 -27.16 23.57
C LEU A 5 40.78 -28.02 23.57
N GLY A 6 40.09 -28.30 22.48
CA GLY A 6 40.31 -28.07 21.05
C GLY A 6 39.36 -29.05 20.33
N ALA A 7 38.57 -28.57 19.37
CA ALA A 7 37.73 -29.44 18.55
C ALA A 7 37.82 -28.98 17.08
N SER A 8 38.51 -29.82 16.30
CA SER A 8 38.68 -29.72 14.86
C SER A 8 37.39 -30.13 14.10
N PRO A 9 37.31 -29.83 12.79
CA PRO A 9 36.06 -29.78 12.02
C PRO A 9 35.57 -31.16 11.56
N VAL A 10 34.23 -31.30 11.48
CA VAL A 10 33.54 -32.47 10.91
C VAL A 10 33.45 -32.31 9.38
N SER A 11 34.07 -33.24 8.66
CA SER A 11 33.99 -33.39 7.20
C SER A 11 32.79 -34.30 6.80
N PRO A 12 32.35 -34.30 5.52
CA PRO A 12 30.98 -34.60 5.12
C PRO A 12 30.71 -36.11 4.94
N LYS A 13 29.46 -36.52 5.23
CA LYS A 13 28.97 -37.86 4.89
C LYS A 13 28.71 -37.95 3.39
N GLN A 14 29.46 -38.84 2.73
CA GLN A 14 29.06 -39.53 1.51
C GLN A 14 27.96 -40.55 1.82
N GLY A 15 27.03 -40.71 0.87
CA GLY A 15 26.01 -41.76 0.82
C GLY A 15 24.76 -41.19 0.16
N GLY A 16 24.22 -41.75 -0.92
CA GLY A 16 24.58 -42.89 -1.75
C GLY A 16 23.65 -42.84 -2.95
N GLU A 17 24.12 -43.36 -4.08
CA GLU A 17 23.35 -43.58 -5.30
C GLU A 17 22.09 -44.40 -5.03
N HIS A 18 20.95 -43.90 -5.52
CA HIS A 18 19.95 -44.78 -6.13
C HIS A 18 19.70 -44.28 -7.55
N ALA A 19 20.01 -45.19 -8.47
CA ALA A 19 19.86 -45.08 -9.90
C ALA A 19 18.39 -44.83 -10.29
N GLY A 20 18.19 -43.72 -10.99
CA GLY A 20 17.07 -43.44 -11.87
C GLY A 20 17.64 -42.92 -13.18
N GLN A 21 18.23 -43.84 -13.95
CA GLN A 21 18.37 -43.73 -15.41
C GLN A 21 16.91 -43.89 -15.90
N ASP A 22 16.30 -42.97 -16.66
CA ASP A 22 16.52 -42.78 -18.09
C ASP A 22 15.95 -41.44 -18.60
N VAL A 23 16.54 -40.94 -19.68
CA VAL A 23 16.04 -39.92 -20.62
C VAL A 23 15.98 -38.47 -20.13
N GLU A 24 17.08 -37.73 -20.33
CA GLU A 24 17.07 -36.58 -21.26
C GLU A 24 18.51 -36.15 -21.57
N GLU A 25 18.93 -36.54 -22.77
CA GLU A 25 20.06 -36.03 -23.52
C GLU A 25 19.83 -34.54 -23.81
N GLY A 26 20.49 -33.63 -23.08
CA GLY A 26 20.24 -32.19 -23.23
C GLY A 26 21.06 -31.28 -22.31
N GLN A 27 22.28 -31.67 -21.95
CA GLN A 27 23.10 -30.93 -20.98
C GLN A 27 23.87 -29.74 -21.60
N ALA A 28 23.48 -29.28 -22.80
CA ALA A 28 24.06 -28.12 -23.46
C ALA A 28 23.18 -26.85 -23.38
N ASP A 29 21.92 -26.95 -22.93
CA ASP A 29 20.93 -25.86 -23.02
C ASP A 29 20.38 -25.38 -21.67
N ARG A 30 21.15 -25.55 -20.59
CA ARG A 30 20.86 -24.89 -19.30
C ARG A 30 21.67 -23.60 -19.13
N LYS A 31 21.71 -22.77 -20.16
CA LYS A 31 21.85 -21.32 -19.92
C LYS A 31 20.45 -20.80 -19.61
N PRO A 32 20.21 -20.18 -18.45
CA PRO A 32 18.95 -19.49 -18.25
C PRO A 32 18.82 -18.44 -19.37
N LEU A 33 17.86 -18.65 -20.28
CA LEU A 33 17.60 -17.76 -21.42
C LEU A 33 17.07 -16.39 -21.01
N LEU A 34 16.80 -16.22 -19.72
CA LEU A 34 16.54 -14.93 -19.11
C LEU A 34 17.66 -14.65 -18.11
N PRO A 35 18.32 -13.49 -18.22
CA PRO A 35 19.27 -13.08 -17.19
C PRO A 35 18.54 -13.10 -15.84
N LYS A 36 19.29 -13.48 -14.81
CA LYS A 36 18.82 -13.46 -13.42
C LYS A 36 18.15 -12.10 -13.17
N LYS A 37 16.98 -12.09 -12.54
CA LYS A 37 16.10 -10.91 -12.36
C LYS A 37 16.78 -9.69 -11.71
N ASP A 38 18.01 -9.84 -11.23
CA ASP A 38 18.87 -8.77 -10.73
C ASP A 38 19.43 -7.88 -11.86
N ASP A 39 19.40 -8.33 -13.13
CA ASP A 39 20.04 -7.66 -14.27
C ASP A 39 19.05 -7.00 -15.25
N PHE A 40 17.74 -7.07 -15.00
CA PHE A 40 16.78 -6.21 -15.73
C PHE A 40 16.79 -4.80 -15.13
N VAL A 41 17.97 -4.21 -15.05
CA VAL A 41 18.13 -2.77 -14.98
C VAL A 41 17.76 -2.29 -16.37
N ILE A 42 16.56 -1.70 -16.51
CA ILE A 42 16.18 -0.95 -17.70
C ILE A 42 17.31 0.07 -17.91
N GLY A 43 18.17 -0.22 -18.89
CA GLY A 43 19.30 0.60 -19.27
C GLY A 43 18.82 1.88 -19.95
N GLU A 44 18.29 2.80 -19.17
CA GLU A 44 18.38 4.22 -19.46
C GLU A 44 19.63 4.73 -18.75
N ALA A 45 20.54 5.37 -19.49
CA ALA A 45 21.68 6.04 -18.92
C ALA A 45 21.24 6.85 -17.67
N GLU A 46 21.66 6.43 -16.48
CA GLU A 46 21.29 7.13 -15.24
C GLU A 46 21.73 8.59 -15.40
N SER A 47 20.76 9.51 -15.54
CA SER A 47 21.06 10.94 -15.51
C SER A 47 21.90 11.19 -14.26
N GLY A 48 23.02 11.90 -14.36
CA GLY A 48 24.00 12.01 -13.28
C GLY A 48 23.42 12.42 -11.91
N ALA A 49 22.25 13.06 -11.91
CA ALA A 49 21.47 13.34 -10.71
C ALA A 49 21.01 12.08 -9.94
N ARG A 50 20.50 11.04 -10.62
CA ARG A 50 20.08 9.78 -9.97
C ARG A 50 21.27 9.00 -9.43
N ALA A 51 22.36 8.93 -10.18
CA ALA A 51 23.61 8.31 -9.72
C ALA A 51 24.20 9.04 -8.50
N ALA A 52 24.17 10.38 -8.50
CA ALA A 52 24.62 11.19 -7.36
C ALA A 52 23.73 11.02 -6.13
N ILE A 53 22.40 10.98 -6.31
CA ILE A 53 21.43 10.73 -5.24
C ILE A 53 21.60 9.33 -4.65
N GLY A 54 21.75 8.31 -5.50
CA GLY A 54 22.00 6.93 -5.06
C GLY A 54 23.33 6.79 -4.29
N GLN A 55 24.37 7.53 -4.70
CA GLN A 55 25.63 7.58 -3.94
C GLN A 55 25.47 8.26 -2.57
N LEU A 56 24.64 9.31 -2.47
CA LEU A 56 24.33 9.98 -1.21
C LEU A 56 23.64 9.04 -0.21
N PHE A 57 22.71 8.19 -0.69
CA PHE A 57 22.01 7.21 0.14
C PHE A 57 22.79 5.90 0.38
N GLY A 58 24.08 5.85 0.01
CA GLY A 58 24.91 4.71 0.32
C GLY A 58 24.54 3.44 -0.45
N ARG A 59 24.12 3.58 -1.73
CA ARG A 59 23.81 2.45 -2.63
C ARG A 59 24.92 1.39 -2.72
N LYS A 60 26.16 1.77 -2.40
CA LYS A 60 27.33 0.87 -2.30
C LYS A 60 27.23 -0.18 -1.18
N TYR A 61 26.48 0.11 -0.11
CA TYR A 61 26.31 -0.79 1.04
C TYR A 61 25.01 -1.59 0.95
N ASN A 62 23.92 -0.95 0.52
CA ASN A 62 22.63 -1.62 0.32
C ASN A 62 21.81 -0.89 -0.74
N ALA A 63 21.68 -1.50 -1.92
CA ALA A 63 20.91 -0.93 -3.03
C ALA A 63 19.41 -0.85 -2.72
N ALA A 64 18.85 -1.87 -2.08
CA ALA A 64 17.41 -1.90 -1.76
C ALA A 64 17.01 -0.78 -0.79
N PHE A 65 17.87 -0.48 0.19
CA PHE A 65 17.65 0.64 1.10
C PHE A 65 17.76 2.00 0.40
N ALA A 66 18.75 2.16 -0.48
CA ALA A 66 18.95 3.42 -1.20
C ALA A 66 17.76 3.75 -2.11
N ASP A 67 17.19 2.75 -2.79
CA ASP A 67 16.00 2.92 -3.64
C ASP A 67 14.76 3.31 -2.80
N ASP A 68 14.59 2.72 -1.61
CA ASP A 68 13.47 3.03 -0.71
C ASP A 68 13.61 4.41 -0.07
N ALA A 69 14.83 4.82 0.28
CA ALA A 69 15.13 6.14 0.79
C ALA A 69 14.92 7.23 -0.27
N GLU A 70 15.37 6.99 -1.51
CA GLU A 70 15.16 7.92 -2.63
C GLU A 70 13.67 8.13 -2.90
N LEU A 71 12.87 7.04 -2.91
CA LEU A 71 11.43 7.11 -3.06
C LEU A 71 10.79 7.90 -1.91
N ALA A 72 11.16 7.61 -0.67
CA ALA A 72 10.62 8.29 0.51
C ALA A 72 10.91 9.79 0.51
N VAL A 73 12.12 10.21 0.11
CA VAL A 73 12.47 11.63 0.02
C VAL A 73 11.72 12.34 -1.10
N ARG A 74 11.54 11.70 -2.27
CA ARG A 74 10.69 12.24 -3.34
C ARG A 74 9.23 12.35 -2.89
N ALA A 75 8.72 11.34 -2.21
CA ALA A 75 7.38 11.35 -1.64
C ALA A 75 7.20 12.50 -0.65
N ALA A 76 8.14 12.66 0.28
CA ALA A 76 8.13 13.72 1.28
C ALA A 76 8.15 15.11 0.63
N PHE A 77 8.97 15.30 -0.42
CA PHE A 77 8.99 16.56 -1.17
C PHE A 77 7.63 16.87 -1.81
N VAL A 78 7.00 15.89 -2.44
CA VAL A 78 5.65 16.06 -3.02
C VAL A 78 4.63 16.34 -1.92
N VAL A 79 4.67 15.63 -0.80
CA VAL A 79 3.77 15.86 0.34
C VAL A 79 3.93 17.27 0.90
N VAL A 80 5.13 17.82 0.98
CA VAL A 80 5.35 19.22 1.42
C VAL A 80 4.76 20.21 0.41
N LEU A 81 4.95 19.98 -0.89
CA LEU A 81 4.37 20.82 -1.94
C LEU A 81 2.83 20.78 -1.96
N VAL A 82 2.25 19.62 -1.71
CA VAL A 82 0.79 19.41 -1.62
C VAL A 82 0.28 19.87 -0.24
N GLY A 83 1.09 19.84 0.81
CA GLY A 83 0.72 20.35 2.14
C GLY A 83 0.77 21.87 2.26
N LEU A 84 1.54 22.54 1.39
CA LEU A 84 1.78 24.00 1.41
C LEU A 84 0.51 24.86 1.45
N PRO A 85 -0.55 24.58 0.65
CA PRO A 85 -1.82 25.30 0.74
C PRO A 85 -2.46 25.29 2.12
N PHE A 86 -2.25 24.24 2.93
CA PHE A 86 -2.80 24.13 4.29
C PHE A 86 -1.98 24.91 5.33
N LEU A 87 -0.71 25.20 5.04
CA LEU A 87 0.18 25.98 5.92
C LEU A 87 0.03 27.50 5.71
N ILE A 88 -0.44 27.92 4.54
CA ILE A 88 -0.62 29.34 4.21
C ILE A 88 -1.94 29.83 4.84
N PRO A 89 -1.93 30.96 5.57
CA PRO A 89 -3.16 31.52 6.12
C PRO A 89 -4.13 31.97 5.02
N VAL A 90 -5.41 31.73 5.27
CA VAL A 90 -6.54 32.15 4.42
C VAL A 90 -6.45 33.65 4.12
N GLY A 91 -6.56 34.00 2.83
CA GLY A 91 -6.50 35.37 2.33
C GLY A 91 -5.28 35.70 1.48
N THR A 92 -4.28 34.83 1.39
CA THR A 92 -3.08 35.07 0.55
C THR A 92 -3.36 34.80 -0.93
N PHE A 93 -4.15 33.76 -1.24
CA PHE A 93 -4.48 33.35 -2.60
C PHE A 93 -5.98 33.06 -2.76
N PRO A 94 -6.78 34.02 -3.26
CA PRO A 94 -8.24 33.91 -3.35
C PRO A 94 -8.74 32.68 -4.14
N ARG A 95 -7.96 32.23 -5.14
CA ARG A 95 -8.30 31.06 -5.96
C ARG A 95 -8.09 29.73 -5.23
N LEU A 96 -7.02 29.62 -4.42
CA LEU A 96 -6.75 28.44 -3.60
C LEU A 96 -7.78 28.33 -2.47
N ASP A 97 -8.11 29.46 -1.84
CA ASP A 97 -9.15 29.52 -0.81
C ASP A 97 -10.53 29.13 -1.36
N ALA A 98 -10.86 29.54 -2.59
CA ALA A 98 -12.09 29.12 -3.25
C ALA A 98 -12.11 27.61 -3.54
N LEU A 99 -10.97 27.04 -3.95
CA LEU A 99 -10.84 25.60 -4.24
C LEU A 99 -10.93 24.74 -2.97
N MET A 100 -10.34 25.21 -1.87
CA MET A 100 -10.45 24.58 -0.56
C MET A 100 -11.87 24.69 0.01
N LYS A 101 -12.52 25.85 -0.13
CA LYS A 101 -13.93 26.03 0.27
C LYS A 101 -14.89 25.19 -0.57
N ALA A 102 -14.57 24.96 -1.85
CA ALA A 102 -15.32 24.06 -2.72
C ALA A 102 -15.15 22.57 -2.35
N GLY A 103 -14.25 22.23 -1.42
CA GLY A 103 -14.01 20.86 -0.99
C GLY A 103 -13.30 19.99 -2.03
N VAL A 104 -12.82 20.58 -3.13
CA VAL A 104 -12.06 19.86 -4.17
C VAL A 104 -10.68 19.47 -3.64
N TYR A 105 -10.13 20.26 -2.72
CA TYR A 105 -8.86 20.01 -2.06
C TYR A 105 -9.05 19.77 -0.57
N THR A 106 -8.84 18.52 -0.13
CA THR A 106 -9.03 18.11 1.26
C THR A 106 -7.77 17.47 1.81
N HIS A 107 -7.60 17.50 3.14
CA HIS A 107 -6.52 16.81 3.84
C HIS A 107 -6.47 15.31 3.49
N GLY A 108 -7.62 14.72 3.16
CA GLY A 108 -7.72 13.35 2.70
C GLY A 108 -6.87 13.07 1.46
N ALA A 109 -6.75 14.01 0.51
CA ALA A 109 -5.96 13.80 -0.71
C ALA A 109 -4.47 13.52 -0.41
N ILE A 110 -3.90 14.16 0.61
CA ILE A 110 -2.50 13.93 1.04
C ILE A 110 -2.37 12.51 1.63
N ILE A 111 -3.34 12.11 2.46
CA ILE A 111 -3.37 10.80 3.09
C ILE A 111 -3.51 9.71 2.02
N PHE A 112 -4.40 9.90 1.06
CA PHE A 112 -4.56 9.00 -0.09
C PHE A 112 -3.28 8.88 -0.91
N PHE A 113 -2.55 9.98 -1.13
CA PHE A 113 -1.27 9.94 -1.84
C PHE A 113 -0.24 9.05 -1.13
N ILE A 114 -0.09 9.21 0.19
CA ILE A 114 0.88 8.44 0.99
C ILE A 114 0.53 6.94 0.98
N TYR A 115 -0.75 6.59 1.10
CA TYR A 115 -1.18 5.19 1.08
C TYR A 115 -1.09 4.53 -0.30
N ASN A 116 -1.08 5.32 -1.37
CA ASN A 116 -1.07 4.79 -2.73
C ASN A 116 0.32 4.68 -3.35
N LEU A 117 1.29 5.47 -2.89
CA LEU A 117 2.63 5.52 -3.47
C LEU A 117 3.44 4.24 -3.19
N TYR A 118 3.83 3.54 -4.26
CA TYR A 118 4.70 2.36 -4.21
C TYR A 118 5.95 2.55 -5.08
N LYS A 119 6.91 1.62 -4.97
CA LYS A 119 8.21 1.68 -5.67
C LYS A 119 8.05 1.79 -7.18
N THR A 120 7.05 1.12 -7.74
CA THR A 120 6.76 1.15 -9.17
C THR A 120 5.43 1.85 -9.47
N ILE A 121 5.36 2.46 -10.66
CA ILE A 121 4.13 3.08 -11.16
C ILE A 121 3.03 2.03 -11.34
N GLY A 122 3.39 0.80 -11.77
CA GLY A 122 2.44 -0.30 -11.93
C GLY A 122 1.79 -0.72 -10.62
N GLU A 123 2.59 -0.90 -9.56
CA GLU A 123 2.06 -1.20 -8.22
C GLU A 123 1.21 -0.05 -7.69
N THR A 124 1.64 1.19 -7.91
CA THR A 124 0.89 2.40 -7.52
C THR A 124 -0.49 2.44 -8.19
N ILE A 125 -0.57 2.24 -9.52
CA ILE A 125 -1.84 2.23 -10.25
C ILE A 125 -2.73 1.10 -9.76
N MET A 126 -2.18 -0.10 -9.60
CA MET A 126 -2.95 -1.24 -9.08
C MET A 126 -3.51 -0.95 -7.69
N ASN A 127 -2.70 -0.32 -6.82
CA ASN A 127 -3.11 0.07 -5.48
C ASN A 127 -4.23 1.12 -5.49
N VAL A 128 -4.16 2.11 -6.38
CA VAL A 128 -5.22 3.12 -6.57
C VAL A 128 -6.51 2.47 -7.06
N VAL A 129 -6.44 1.58 -8.04
CA VAL A 129 -7.62 0.84 -8.54
C VAL A 129 -8.25 0.00 -7.43
N CYS A 130 -7.43 -0.65 -6.61
CA CYS A 130 -7.89 -1.39 -5.45
C CYS A 130 -8.54 -0.49 -4.40
N GLY A 131 -7.94 0.65 -4.07
CA GLY A 131 -8.53 1.65 -3.18
C GLY A 131 -9.86 2.21 -3.69
N PHE A 132 -9.95 2.46 -5.00
CA PHE A 132 -11.19 2.91 -5.66
C PHE A 132 -12.29 1.86 -5.55
N ARG A 133 -11.98 0.58 -5.81
CA ARG A 133 -12.93 -0.53 -5.64
C ARG A 133 -13.43 -0.65 -4.20
N GLY A 134 -12.53 -0.49 -3.21
CA GLY A 134 -12.91 -0.53 -1.79
C GLY A 134 -13.82 0.63 -1.41
N THR A 135 -13.52 1.83 -1.90
CA THR A 135 -14.35 3.02 -1.69
C THR A 135 -15.72 2.87 -2.32
N LEU A 136 -15.81 2.33 -3.56
CA LEU A 136 -17.08 2.06 -4.22
C LEU A 136 -17.95 1.07 -3.43
N LEU A 137 -17.36 0.00 -2.88
CA LEU A 137 -18.11 -0.93 -2.03
C LEU A 137 -18.66 -0.25 -0.78
N ALA A 138 -17.85 0.57 -0.12
CA ALA A 138 -18.28 1.31 1.07
C ALA A 138 -19.43 2.28 0.74
N VAL A 139 -19.35 2.97 -0.40
CA VAL A 139 -20.40 3.88 -0.89
C VAL A 139 -21.67 3.10 -1.20
N VAL A 140 -21.60 1.98 -1.93
CA VAL A 140 -22.78 1.17 -2.26
C VAL A 140 -23.42 0.61 -0.98
N ASN A 141 -22.64 0.11 -0.03
CA ASN A 141 -23.17 -0.39 1.24
C ASN A 141 -23.89 0.70 2.04
N THR A 142 -23.27 1.88 2.13
CA THR A 142 -23.88 3.02 2.82
C THR A 142 -25.12 3.52 2.08
N TRP A 143 -25.08 3.54 0.75
CA TRP A 143 -26.23 3.93 -0.07
C TRP A 143 -27.41 2.98 0.14
N MET A 144 -27.18 1.67 0.21
CA MET A 144 -28.22 0.69 0.57
C MET A 144 -28.77 0.94 1.98
N MET A 145 -27.92 1.34 2.92
CA MET A 145 -28.34 1.66 4.29
C MET A 145 -29.21 2.92 4.37
N TYR A 146 -28.84 4.00 3.66
CA TYR A 146 -29.67 5.21 3.54
C TYR A 146 -30.93 5.00 2.71
N TRP A 147 -30.93 4.04 1.78
CA TRP A 147 -32.12 3.67 1.03
C TRP A 147 -33.18 3.00 1.93
N LEU A 148 -32.75 2.17 2.90
CA LEU A 148 -33.64 1.56 3.89
C LEU A 148 -34.05 2.54 5.01
N PHE A 149 -33.11 3.37 5.47
CA PHE A 149 -33.30 4.29 6.60
C PHE A 149 -32.88 5.72 6.21
N PRO A 150 -33.75 6.47 5.52
CA PRO A 150 -33.39 7.76 4.92
C PRO A 150 -33.11 8.88 5.92
N GLN A 151 -33.56 8.75 7.19
CA GLN A 151 -33.31 9.75 8.23
C GLN A 151 -32.12 9.46 9.15
N GLY A 152 -31.42 8.33 8.97
CA GLY A 152 -30.34 7.93 9.88
C GLY A 152 -30.85 7.61 11.29
N VAL A 153 -29.94 7.50 12.25
CA VAL A 153 -30.29 7.32 13.68
C VAL A 153 -30.44 8.70 14.30
N THR A 154 -31.67 9.09 14.65
CA THR A 154 -31.97 10.29 15.45
C THR A 154 -32.53 9.90 16.82
N GLU A 155 -32.48 10.78 17.81
CA GLU A 155 -32.96 10.51 19.18
C GLU A 155 -34.45 10.12 19.26
N SER A 156 -35.24 10.48 18.24
CA SER A 156 -36.66 10.10 18.12
C SER A 156 -36.88 8.76 17.41
N THR A 157 -35.83 8.10 16.93
CA THR A 157 -35.94 6.88 16.12
C THR A 157 -36.04 5.65 17.01
N PRO A 158 -36.93 4.68 16.70
CA PRO A 158 -37.01 3.44 17.45
C PRO A 158 -35.71 2.63 17.43
N ASP A 159 -35.37 2.01 18.57
CA ASP A 159 -34.10 1.32 18.86
C ASP A 159 -33.67 0.28 17.81
N TYR A 160 -34.62 -0.30 17.06
CA TYR A 160 -34.30 -1.28 16.03
C TYR A 160 -33.46 -0.72 14.88
N VAL A 161 -33.55 0.58 14.58
CA VAL A 161 -32.77 1.21 13.49
C VAL A 161 -31.30 1.31 13.88
N PHE A 162 -31.02 1.60 15.15
CA PHE A 162 -29.65 1.59 15.69
C PHE A 162 -29.04 0.19 15.60
N TRP A 163 -29.76 -0.83 16.07
CA TRP A 163 -29.27 -2.22 16.01
C TRP A 163 -29.12 -2.73 14.57
N ALA A 164 -29.99 -2.32 13.64
CA ALA A 164 -29.84 -2.62 12.22
C ALA A 164 -28.57 -1.99 11.62
N GLY A 165 -28.27 -0.73 11.97
CA GLY A 165 -27.04 -0.05 11.56
C GLY A 165 -25.77 -0.71 12.12
N VAL A 166 -25.80 -1.14 13.39
CA VAL A 166 -24.69 -1.89 14.01
C VAL A 166 -24.53 -3.26 13.37
N ALA A 167 -25.61 -4.00 13.15
CA ALA A 167 -25.57 -5.31 12.50
C ALA A 167 -25.00 -5.22 11.07
N ASN A 168 -25.41 -4.21 10.30
CA ASN A 168 -24.87 -3.96 8.96
C ASN A 168 -23.37 -3.64 9.01
N GLY A 169 -22.92 -2.84 9.97
CA GLY A 169 -21.49 -2.53 10.15
C GLY A 169 -20.65 -3.75 10.49
N VAL A 170 -21.10 -4.57 11.44
CA VAL A 170 -20.43 -5.83 11.80
C VAL A 170 -20.38 -6.79 10.61
N LEU A 171 -21.50 -6.92 9.87
CA LEU A 171 -21.57 -7.79 8.71
C LEU A 171 -20.66 -7.32 7.59
N PHE A 172 -20.60 -6.01 7.31
CA PHE A 172 -19.73 -5.45 6.29
C PHE A 172 -18.25 -5.65 6.60
N ILE A 173 -17.82 -5.37 7.84
CA ILE A 173 -16.44 -5.59 8.27
C ILE A 173 -16.10 -7.10 8.21
N SER A 174 -16.99 -7.95 8.72
CA SER A 174 -16.80 -9.40 8.68
C SER A 174 -16.72 -9.92 7.24
N ALA A 175 -17.56 -9.43 6.33
CA ALA A 175 -17.51 -9.78 4.92
C ALA A 175 -16.17 -9.36 4.29
N MET A 176 -15.70 -8.13 4.53
CA MET A 176 -14.40 -7.68 4.00
C MET A 176 -13.23 -8.52 4.50
N LEU A 177 -13.29 -9.03 5.73
CA LEU A 177 -12.28 -9.94 6.28
C LEU A 177 -12.39 -11.36 5.69
N VAL A 178 -13.60 -11.91 5.60
CA VAL A 178 -13.85 -13.29 5.12
C VAL A 178 -13.54 -13.43 3.63
N LEU A 179 -13.87 -12.42 2.81
CA LEU A 179 -13.60 -12.50 1.38
C LEU A 179 -12.09 -12.42 1.05
N ASN A 180 -11.21 -12.16 2.02
CA ASN A 180 -9.75 -12.12 1.87
C ASN A 180 -9.29 -11.26 0.67
N TRP A 181 -9.79 -10.02 0.61
CA TRP A 181 -9.42 -9.08 -0.45
C TRP A 181 -7.98 -8.61 -0.29
N GLN A 182 -7.41 -8.03 -1.35
CA GLN A 182 -6.11 -7.37 -1.27
C GLN A 182 -6.12 -6.34 -0.13
N MET A 183 -5.08 -6.38 0.72
CA MET A 183 -4.99 -5.60 1.97
C MET A 183 -5.37 -4.12 1.79
N SER A 184 -4.86 -3.48 0.74
CA SER A 184 -5.16 -2.08 0.44
C SER A 184 -6.65 -1.81 0.24
N THR A 185 -7.35 -2.71 -0.45
CA THR A 185 -8.79 -2.57 -0.68
C THR A 185 -9.57 -2.65 0.63
N THR A 186 -9.19 -3.57 1.52
CA THR A 186 -9.81 -3.74 2.84
C THR A 186 -9.61 -2.49 3.69
N ILE A 187 -8.39 -1.95 3.73
CA ILE A 187 -8.08 -0.72 4.49
C ILE A 187 -8.92 0.45 3.98
N PHE A 188 -8.96 0.67 2.66
CA PHE A 188 -9.74 1.76 2.07
C PHE A 188 -11.25 1.58 2.22
N ALA A 189 -11.77 0.36 2.10
CA ALA A 189 -13.17 0.05 2.28
C ALA A 189 -13.62 0.33 3.73
N VAL A 190 -12.88 -0.20 4.72
CA VAL A 190 -13.23 -0.04 6.14
C VAL A 190 -13.06 1.42 6.58
N SER A 191 -11.98 2.09 6.17
CA SER A 191 -11.74 3.49 6.55
C SER A 191 -12.84 4.42 6.03
N ASN A 192 -13.26 4.29 4.77
CA ASN A 192 -14.35 5.11 4.22
C ASN A 192 -15.72 4.68 4.79
N PHE A 193 -15.94 3.38 5.01
CA PHE A 193 -17.17 2.90 5.62
C PHE A 193 -17.38 3.46 7.03
N VAL A 194 -16.34 3.49 7.88
CA VAL A 194 -16.45 4.06 9.23
C VAL A 194 -16.85 5.53 9.19
N PHE A 195 -16.30 6.31 8.26
CA PHE A 195 -16.69 7.71 8.08
C PHE A 195 -18.19 7.85 7.75
N PHE A 196 -18.69 7.07 6.79
CA PHE A 196 -20.11 7.08 6.43
C PHE A 196 -21.02 6.49 7.51
N TRP A 197 -20.54 5.50 8.26
CA TRP A 197 -21.27 4.88 9.34
C TRP A 197 -21.40 5.81 10.55
N MET A 198 -20.34 6.57 10.89
CA MET A 198 -20.42 7.65 11.86
C MET A 198 -21.45 8.70 11.44
N SER A 199 -21.45 9.11 10.16
CA SER A 199 -22.46 10.02 9.61
C SER A 199 -23.88 9.45 9.64
N PHE A 200 -24.06 8.12 9.67
CA PHE A 200 -25.39 7.52 9.78
C PHE A 200 -25.88 7.44 11.24
N LEU A 201 -24.97 7.16 12.17
CA LEU A 201 -25.27 7.05 13.60
C LEU A 201 -25.45 8.42 14.28
N GLN A 202 -24.78 9.44 13.76
CA GLN A 202 -24.90 10.83 14.16
C GLN A 202 -24.92 11.70 12.90
N PRO A 203 -26.09 11.83 12.26
CA PRO A 203 -26.26 12.65 11.06
C PRO A 203 -26.06 14.15 11.32
#